data_AF-A0A942C0X3-F1
#
_entry.id   AF-A0A942C0X3-F1
#
_cell.length_a   1.000
_cell.length_b   1.000
_cell.length_c   1.000
_cell.angle_alpha   90.00
_cell.angle_beta   90.00
_cell.angle_gamma   90.00
#
_symmetry.space_group_name_H-M   'P 1'
#
loop_
_entity.id
_entity.type
_entity.pdbx_description
1 polymer ?
#
loop_
_entity_poly.entity_id
_entity_poly.type
_entity_poly.pdbx_seq_one_letter_code
_entity_poly.pdbx_strand_id
1 'polypeptide(L)'
;MKLSVYAIFAVLFWVSTAAFAQDEEPLKRDWLAQDVKALQLLARLQPVEAHTLEDLKCIWGKNTGGEERELGFGAQRVRLTQPNGYTHFYLDLFIFHGRIGFYELGVSGSRESWPRIRTGLIAAWWENGGGEYEEDDGRLVQQRTFPAVFQAYQQAVAAALGELKPVTVPAALRDSYEYLLSPLENSYVGKGGCGYGGEVPAGRKAMEALRKAGRMDLIENVLRGYNPGGRVYAALAFLEQQRRGVWLPPEVQETIRKLSALKITITTCEGCIVSQQWAKGVFRTPEKY
;
A
#
# COMPACT_ATOMS: atom_id res chain seq x y z
N MET A 1 53.48 -17.81 -34.83
CA MET A 1 53.06 -18.15 -33.45
C MET A 1 52.04 -17.11 -32.94
N LYS A 2 50.81 -17.09 -33.48
CA LYS A 2 49.69 -16.20 -33.07
C LYS A 2 48.32 -16.78 -33.50
N LEU A 3 48.06 -18.04 -33.15
CA LEU A 3 46.79 -18.74 -33.43
C LEU A 3 46.51 -19.69 -32.25
N SER A 4 46.01 -19.18 -31.12
CA SER A 4 45.57 -20.04 -29.99
C SER A 4 44.64 -19.40 -28.94
N VAL A 5 44.16 -18.16 -29.10
CA VAL A 5 43.31 -17.51 -28.07
C VAL A 5 41.84 -17.39 -28.49
N TYR A 6 41.53 -17.29 -29.79
CA TYR A 6 40.15 -17.10 -30.27
C TYR A 6 39.28 -18.38 -30.23
N ALA A 7 39.88 -19.58 -30.26
CA ALA A 7 39.12 -20.83 -30.25
C ALA A 7 38.54 -21.19 -28.87
N ILE A 8 39.15 -20.73 -27.78
CA ILE A 8 38.69 -21.03 -26.40
C ILE A 8 37.47 -20.17 -26.02
N PHE A 9 37.37 -18.94 -26.53
CA PHE A 9 36.21 -18.08 -26.30
C PHE A 9 34.95 -18.54 -27.06
N ALA A 10 35.10 -19.13 -28.24
CA ALA A 10 33.95 -19.64 -29.03
C ALA A 10 33.30 -20.87 -28.38
N VAL A 11 34.07 -21.74 -27.73
CA VAL A 11 33.54 -22.95 -27.07
C VAL A 11 32.83 -22.61 -25.75
N LEU A 12 33.28 -21.60 -25.01
CA LEU A 12 32.57 -21.15 -23.79
C LEU A 12 31.24 -20.45 -24.08
N PHE A 13 31.08 -19.84 -25.26
CA PHE A 13 29.81 -19.24 -25.70
C PHE A 13 28.77 -20.28 -26.16
N TRP A 14 29.21 -21.44 -26.62
CA TRP A 14 28.31 -22.51 -27.08
C TRP A 14 27.83 -23.44 -25.96
N VAL A 15 28.62 -23.64 -24.91
CA VAL A 15 28.20 -24.49 -23.77
C VAL A 15 27.25 -23.76 -22.80
N SER A 16 27.19 -22.42 -22.85
CA SER A 16 26.34 -21.62 -21.96
C SER A 16 24.88 -21.45 -22.44
N THR A 17 24.56 -21.78 -23.68
CA THR A 17 23.18 -21.70 -24.21
C THR A 17 22.36 -22.99 -24.02
N ALA A 18 23.01 -24.13 -23.74
CA ALA A 18 22.34 -25.41 -23.56
C ALA A 18 21.82 -25.66 -22.12
N ALA A 19 22.12 -24.78 -21.16
CA ALA A 19 21.79 -24.97 -19.74
C ALA A 19 20.49 -24.29 -19.28
N PHE A 20 19.77 -23.58 -20.14
CA PHE A 20 18.53 -22.87 -19.79
C PHE A 20 17.25 -23.44 -20.42
N ALA A 21 17.33 -24.59 -21.09
CA ALA A 21 16.14 -25.40 -21.37
C ALA A 21 15.79 -26.21 -20.11
N GLN A 22 15.49 -25.51 -19.00
CA GLN A 22 14.68 -26.14 -17.97
C GLN A 22 13.30 -26.32 -18.58
N ASP A 23 12.90 -27.58 -18.81
CA ASP A 23 11.56 -27.90 -19.28
C ASP A 23 10.55 -27.20 -18.35
N GLU A 24 9.92 -26.13 -18.84
CA GLU A 24 8.93 -25.41 -18.07
C GLU A 24 7.81 -26.37 -17.69
N GLU A 25 7.56 -26.55 -16.39
CA GLU A 25 6.49 -27.43 -15.92
C GLU A 25 5.18 -27.00 -16.61
N PRO A 26 4.45 -27.94 -17.24
CA PRO A 26 3.20 -27.62 -17.93
C PRO A 26 2.19 -27.03 -16.93
N LEU A 27 1.40 -26.06 -17.38
CA LEU A 27 0.35 -25.49 -16.54
C LEU A 27 -0.63 -26.56 -16.07
N LYS A 28 -0.89 -26.59 -14.77
CA LYS A 28 -1.86 -27.47 -14.13
C LYS A 28 -3.26 -26.96 -14.47
N ARG A 29 -4.02 -27.76 -15.21
CA ARG A 29 -5.37 -27.41 -15.68
C ARG A 29 -6.30 -27.04 -14.53
N ASP A 30 -6.25 -27.78 -13.43
CA ASP A 30 -7.10 -27.54 -12.26
C ASP A 30 -6.79 -26.21 -11.58
N TRP A 31 -5.54 -25.74 -11.62
CA TRP A 31 -5.14 -24.45 -11.07
C TRP A 31 -5.67 -23.31 -11.93
N LEU A 32 -5.52 -23.41 -13.25
CA LEU A 32 -6.09 -22.43 -14.18
C LEU A 32 -7.62 -22.36 -14.05
N ALA A 33 -8.29 -23.50 -13.87
CA ALA A 33 -9.72 -23.55 -13.64
C ALA A 33 -10.12 -22.82 -12.34
N GLN A 34 -9.31 -22.89 -11.28
CA GLN A 34 -9.53 -22.12 -10.05
C GLN A 34 -9.36 -20.61 -10.29
N ASP A 35 -8.33 -20.19 -11.03
CA ASP A 35 -8.11 -18.78 -11.36
C ASP A 35 -9.30 -18.19 -12.16
N VAL A 36 -9.77 -18.91 -13.18
CA VAL A 36 -10.94 -18.51 -13.97
C VAL A 36 -12.21 -18.50 -13.12
N LYS A 37 -12.40 -19.49 -12.26
CA LYS A 37 -13.55 -19.56 -11.36
C LYS A 37 -13.59 -18.37 -10.38
N ALA A 38 -12.44 -17.90 -9.91
CA ALA A 38 -12.40 -16.72 -9.03
C ALA A 38 -12.94 -15.46 -9.71
N LEU A 39 -12.70 -15.31 -11.03
CA LEU A 39 -13.22 -14.17 -11.80
C LEU A 39 -14.75 -14.18 -11.96
N GLN A 40 -15.42 -15.30 -11.73
CA GLN A 40 -16.89 -15.35 -11.67
C GLN A 40 -17.46 -14.50 -10.52
N LEU A 41 -16.64 -14.13 -9.53
CA LEU A 41 -17.04 -13.21 -8.48
C LEU A 41 -17.28 -11.78 -9.01
N LEU A 42 -16.65 -11.37 -10.12
CA LEU A 42 -16.79 -10.03 -10.70
C LEU A 42 -18.26 -9.66 -10.94
N ALA A 43 -19.01 -10.56 -11.58
CA ALA A 43 -20.43 -10.35 -11.89
C ALA A 43 -21.29 -10.09 -10.64
N ARG A 44 -20.86 -10.56 -9.46
CA ARG A 44 -21.57 -10.40 -8.19
C ARG A 44 -21.11 -9.17 -7.42
N LEU A 45 -19.91 -8.68 -7.71
CA LEU A 45 -19.30 -7.52 -7.03
C LEU A 45 -19.65 -6.20 -7.70
N GLN A 46 -20.04 -6.21 -8.98
CA GLN A 46 -20.26 -5.00 -9.76
C GLN A 46 -21.73 -4.54 -9.71
N PRO A 47 -22.01 -3.23 -9.57
CA PRO A 47 -21.04 -2.17 -9.25
C PRO A 47 -20.61 -2.18 -7.78
N VAL A 48 -19.30 -2.11 -7.51
CA VAL A 48 -18.72 -2.26 -6.14
C VAL A 48 -19.31 -1.25 -5.17
N GLU A 49 -19.53 -0.02 -5.60
CA GLU A 49 -20.07 1.07 -4.77
C GLU A 49 -21.52 0.89 -4.30
N ALA A 50 -22.25 -0.06 -4.88
CA ALA A 50 -23.63 -0.35 -4.47
C ALA A 50 -23.69 -1.28 -3.24
N HIS A 51 -22.57 -1.85 -2.81
CA HIS A 51 -22.51 -2.81 -1.72
C HIS A 51 -21.99 -2.19 -0.41
N THR A 52 -22.49 -2.71 0.72
CA THR A 52 -21.84 -2.49 2.02
C THR A 52 -20.59 -3.34 2.15
N LEU A 53 -19.74 -3.05 3.14
CA LEU A 53 -18.57 -3.89 3.42
C LEU A 53 -18.99 -5.32 3.81
N GLU A 54 -20.07 -5.44 4.56
CA GLU A 54 -20.64 -6.72 5.00
C GLU A 54 -21.14 -7.53 3.81
N ASP A 55 -21.82 -6.89 2.86
CA ASP A 55 -22.25 -7.53 1.61
C ASP A 55 -21.05 -8.02 0.80
N LEU A 56 -20.02 -7.17 0.66
CA LEU A 56 -18.79 -7.53 -0.07
C LEU A 56 -18.09 -8.72 0.58
N LYS A 57 -17.93 -8.73 1.92
CA LYS A 57 -17.38 -9.88 2.65
C LYS A 57 -18.23 -11.13 2.48
N CYS A 58 -19.56 -10.99 2.47
CA CYS A 58 -20.46 -12.12 2.23
C CYS A 58 -20.30 -12.71 0.82
N ILE A 59 -20.19 -11.86 -0.20
CA ILE A 59 -19.93 -12.25 -1.59
C ILE A 59 -18.56 -12.94 -1.70
N TRP A 60 -17.54 -12.39 -1.04
CA TRP A 60 -16.15 -12.87 -1.06
C TRP A 60 -15.97 -14.22 -0.35
N GLY A 61 -16.72 -14.49 0.73
CA GLY A 61 -16.74 -15.77 1.43
C GLY A 61 -15.87 -15.84 2.69
N LYS A 62 -15.70 -17.04 3.26
CA LYS A 62 -15.05 -17.25 4.58
C LYS A 62 -13.54 -17.53 4.52
N ASN A 63 -12.99 -17.92 3.37
CA ASN A 63 -11.57 -18.33 3.23
C ASN A 63 -10.67 -17.18 2.77
N THR A 64 -10.87 -16.01 3.33
CA THR A 64 -10.38 -14.76 2.75
C THR A 64 -9.31 -14.18 3.65
N GLY A 65 -8.10 -13.99 3.12
CA GLY A 65 -7.11 -13.16 3.79
C GLY A 65 -7.65 -11.74 3.81
N GLY A 66 -7.89 -11.20 5.01
CA GLY A 66 -8.46 -9.87 5.21
C GLY A 66 -7.51 -9.01 6.04
N GLU A 67 -7.14 -7.85 5.51
CA GLU A 67 -6.51 -6.80 6.32
C GLU A 67 -7.49 -5.65 6.49
N GLU A 68 -7.92 -5.40 7.72
CA GLU A 68 -8.77 -4.27 8.08
C GLU A 68 -7.96 -3.30 8.93
N ARG A 69 -7.95 -2.03 8.55
CA ARG A 69 -7.24 -0.99 9.27
C ARG A 69 -8.10 0.25 9.46
N GLU A 70 -8.23 0.65 10.71
CA GLU A 70 -8.78 1.94 11.11
C GLU A 70 -7.82 3.08 10.76
N LEU A 71 -8.25 4.01 9.91
CA LEU A 71 -7.51 5.22 9.57
C LEU A 71 -7.87 6.39 10.49
N GLY A 72 -8.87 6.20 11.34
CA GLY A 72 -9.41 7.21 12.25
C GLY A 72 -10.46 8.09 11.59
N PHE A 73 -11.17 8.84 12.44
CA PHE A 73 -12.25 9.74 12.01
C PHE A 73 -13.39 9.04 11.27
N GLY A 74 -13.58 7.73 11.45
CA GLY A 74 -14.60 6.96 10.72
C GLY A 74 -14.17 6.48 9.34
N ALA A 75 -12.89 6.66 8.97
CA ALA A 75 -12.30 6.04 7.80
C ALA A 75 -11.62 4.71 8.14
N GLN A 76 -11.76 3.75 7.24
CA GLN A 76 -11.10 2.45 7.30
C GLN A 76 -10.58 2.06 5.91
N ARG A 77 -9.53 1.25 5.88
CA ARG A 77 -9.07 0.55 4.69
C ARG A 77 -9.27 -0.94 4.87
N VAL A 78 -9.79 -1.61 3.85
CA VAL A 78 -10.04 -3.04 3.89
C VAL A 78 -9.49 -3.68 2.63
N ARG A 79 -8.62 -4.67 2.80
CA ARG A 79 -8.13 -5.50 1.70
C ARG A 79 -8.63 -6.93 1.86
N LEU A 80 -9.43 -7.38 0.91
CA LEU A 80 -9.88 -8.76 0.78
C LEU A 80 -9.03 -9.44 -0.27
N THR A 81 -8.46 -10.60 0.04
CA THR A 81 -7.63 -11.38 -0.90
C THR A 81 -8.07 -12.84 -0.88
N GLN A 82 -8.17 -13.42 -2.07
CA GLN A 82 -8.42 -14.83 -2.30
C GLN A 82 -7.26 -15.43 -3.10
N PRO A 83 -6.41 -16.28 -2.50
CA PRO A 83 -5.43 -17.05 -3.26
C PRO A 83 -6.14 -18.09 -4.13
N ASN A 84 -5.64 -18.29 -5.35
CA ASN A 84 -6.15 -19.26 -6.31
C ASN A 84 -5.01 -20.19 -6.78
N GLY A 85 -5.05 -20.64 -8.04
CA GLY A 85 -4.05 -21.56 -8.58
C GLY A 85 -2.72 -20.87 -8.85
N TYR A 86 -2.70 -19.97 -9.83
CA TYR A 86 -1.52 -19.18 -10.21
C TYR A 86 -1.63 -17.70 -9.83
N THR A 87 -2.79 -17.28 -9.35
CA THR A 87 -3.11 -15.88 -9.09
C THR A 87 -3.64 -15.64 -7.69
N HIS A 88 -3.71 -14.37 -7.32
CA HIS A 88 -4.49 -13.86 -6.20
C HIS A 88 -5.51 -12.87 -6.74
N PHE A 89 -6.78 -13.10 -6.43
CA PHE A 89 -7.86 -12.14 -6.69
C PHE A 89 -8.04 -11.26 -5.46
N TYR A 90 -8.16 -9.95 -5.62
CA TYR A 90 -8.19 -9.03 -4.49
C TYR A 90 -9.11 -7.83 -4.70
N LEU A 91 -9.60 -7.27 -3.60
CA LEU A 91 -10.36 -6.03 -3.52
C LEU A 91 -9.81 -5.19 -2.37
N ASP A 92 -9.22 -4.04 -2.68
CA ASP A 92 -8.78 -3.03 -1.72
C ASP A 92 -9.78 -1.88 -1.70
N LEU A 93 -10.20 -1.47 -0.52
CA LEU A 93 -11.28 -0.52 -0.30
C LEU A 93 -10.81 0.58 0.64
N PHE A 94 -11.08 1.83 0.30
CA PHE A 94 -11.13 2.93 1.26
C PHE A 94 -12.60 3.26 1.54
N ILE A 95 -13.00 3.21 2.81
CA ILE A 95 -14.37 3.43 3.25
C ILE A 95 -14.39 4.55 4.29
N PHE A 96 -15.33 5.48 4.16
CA PHE A 96 -15.56 6.55 5.13
C PHE A 96 -17.03 6.60 5.52
N HIS A 97 -17.33 6.41 6.81
CA HIS A 97 -18.69 6.32 7.34
C HIS A 97 -19.60 5.38 6.53
N GLY A 98 -19.09 4.18 6.22
CA GLY A 98 -19.83 3.15 5.48
C GLY A 98 -19.93 3.38 3.97
N ARG A 99 -19.35 4.46 3.42
CA ARG A 99 -19.35 4.75 1.98
C ARG A 99 -18.00 4.47 1.37
N ILE A 100 -17.98 3.79 0.23
CA ILE A 100 -16.75 3.52 -0.53
C ILE A 100 -16.26 4.82 -1.18
N GLY A 101 -15.06 5.24 -0.82
CA GLY A 101 -14.39 6.40 -1.41
C GLY A 101 -13.38 6.03 -2.49
N PHE A 102 -12.79 4.83 -2.41
CA PHE A 102 -11.95 4.26 -3.46
C PHE A 102 -12.06 2.73 -3.42
N TYR A 103 -11.96 2.11 -4.59
CA TYR A 103 -11.65 0.70 -4.67
C TYR A 103 -10.61 0.39 -5.74
N GLU A 104 -9.86 -0.68 -5.50
CA GLU A 104 -9.03 -1.38 -6.47
C GLU A 104 -9.44 -2.85 -6.48
N LEU A 105 -9.94 -3.32 -7.62
CA LEU A 105 -10.33 -4.70 -7.85
C LEU A 105 -9.39 -5.30 -8.88
N GLY A 106 -8.74 -6.42 -8.56
CA GLY A 106 -7.75 -6.96 -9.48
C GLY A 106 -7.41 -8.41 -9.28
N VAL A 107 -6.67 -8.92 -10.24
CA VAL A 107 -6.02 -10.23 -10.19
C VAL A 107 -4.53 -10.06 -10.45
N SER A 108 -3.70 -10.70 -9.64
CA SER A 108 -2.24 -10.65 -9.77
C SER A 108 -1.64 -12.05 -9.79
N GLY A 109 -0.69 -12.31 -10.69
CA GLY A 109 0.09 -13.55 -10.76
C GLY A 109 1.59 -13.31 -10.59
N SER A 110 2.37 -14.38 -10.57
CA SER A 110 3.84 -14.26 -10.57
C SER A 110 4.35 -13.86 -11.96
N ARG A 111 5.54 -13.24 -12.01
CA ARG A 111 6.19 -12.90 -13.29
C ARG A 111 6.44 -14.11 -14.20
N GLU A 112 6.57 -15.30 -13.60
CA GLU A 112 6.80 -16.56 -14.32
C GLU A 112 5.51 -17.13 -14.90
N SER A 113 4.41 -17.14 -14.14
CA SER A 113 3.15 -17.73 -14.59
C SER A 113 2.32 -16.78 -15.46
N TRP A 114 2.41 -15.47 -15.22
CA TRP A 114 1.55 -14.47 -15.86
C TRP A 114 1.53 -14.55 -17.38
N PRO A 115 2.67 -14.55 -18.10
CA PRO A 115 2.66 -14.55 -19.57
C PRO A 115 1.92 -15.77 -20.16
N ARG A 116 1.89 -16.88 -19.42
CA ARG A 116 1.29 -18.15 -19.85
C ARG A 116 -0.22 -18.20 -19.62
N ILE A 117 -0.74 -17.48 -18.63
CA ILE A 117 -2.17 -17.49 -18.25
C ILE A 117 -2.92 -16.21 -18.63
N ARG A 118 -2.21 -15.11 -18.89
CA ARG A 118 -2.74 -13.76 -19.13
C ARG A 118 -3.92 -13.73 -20.10
N THR A 119 -3.76 -14.30 -21.30
CA THR A 119 -4.80 -14.25 -22.34
C THR A 119 -6.10 -14.90 -21.88
N GLY A 120 -6.01 -16.04 -21.19
CA GLY A 120 -7.18 -16.73 -20.64
C GLY A 120 -7.85 -15.94 -19.52
N LEU A 121 -7.08 -15.28 -18.66
CA LEU A 121 -7.61 -14.44 -17.59
C LEU A 121 -8.27 -13.17 -18.10
N ILE A 122 -7.72 -12.53 -19.15
CA ILE A 122 -8.36 -11.37 -19.78
C ILE A 122 -9.70 -11.76 -20.41
N ALA A 123 -9.75 -12.89 -21.11
CA ALA A 123 -11.02 -13.39 -21.67
C ALA A 123 -12.04 -13.64 -20.55
N ALA A 124 -11.64 -14.35 -19.50
CA ALA A 124 -12.49 -14.61 -18.34
C ALA A 124 -12.91 -13.31 -17.62
N TRP A 125 -12.06 -12.30 -17.53
CA TRP A 125 -12.39 -10.99 -16.95
C TRP A 125 -13.57 -10.36 -17.68
N TRP A 126 -13.51 -10.27 -19.01
CA TRP A 126 -14.58 -9.71 -19.83
C TRP A 126 -15.86 -10.56 -19.80
N GLU A 127 -15.72 -11.89 -19.91
CA GLU A 127 -16.86 -12.82 -19.87
C GLU A 127 -17.67 -12.73 -18.57
N ASN A 128 -17.02 -12.37 -17.46
CA ASN A 128 -17.65 -12.24 -16.14
C ASN A 128 -18.03 -10.79 -15.79
N GLY A 129 -18.13 -9.91 -16.79
CA GLY A 129 -18.61 -8.53 -16.59
C GLY A 129 -17.58 -7.60 -15.95
N GLY A 130 -16.29 -7.93 -16.03
CA GLY A 130 -15.22 -7.02 -15.65
C GLY A 130 -15.25 -5.73 -16.48
N GLY A 131 -14.93 -4.60 -15.83
CA GLY A 131 -14.86 -3.30 -16.49
C GLY A 131 -13.54 -3.08 -17.22
N GLU A 132 -13.33 -1.85 -17.69
CA GLU A 132 -12.01 -1.40 -18.15
C GLU A 132 -10.96 -1.62 -17.06
N TYR A 133 -9.78 -2.07 -17.48
CA TYR A 133 -8.68 -2.40 -16.59
C TYR A 133 -7.38 -1.81 -17.12
N GLU A 134 -6.46 -1.55 -16.19
CA GLU A 134 -5.05 -1.34 -16.44
C GLU A 134 -4.30 -2.66 -16.28
N GLU A 135 -3.27 -2.86 -17.09
CA GLU A 135 -2.38 -4.00 -16.97
C GLU A 135 -0.96 -3.53 -16.68
N ASP A 136 -0.36 -4.05 -15.60
CA ASP A 136 1.06 -3.88 -15.32
C ASP A 136 1.64 -5.19 -14.76
N ASP A 137 2.90 -5.48 -15.08
CA ASP A 137 3.81 -6.33 -14.30
C ASP A 137 3.25 -7.65 -13.69
N GLY A 138 2.26 -8.28 -14.33
CA GLY A 138 1.61 -9.49 -13.81
C GLY A 138 0.20 -9.31 -13.25
N ARG A 139 -0.48 -8.20 -13.55
CA ARG A 139 -1.76 -7.82 -12.91
C ARG A 139 -2.77 -7.26 -13.91
N LEU A 140 -4.05 -7.53 -13.67
CA LEU A 140 -5.17 -6.80 -14.25
C LEU A 140 -5.87 -6.07 -13.12
N VAL A 141 -6.07 -4.76 -13.26
CA VAL A 141 -6.53 -3.91 -12.18
C VAL A 141 -7.58 -2.94 -12.69
N GLN A 142 -8.73 -2.90 -12.01
CA GLN A 142 -9.74 -1.87 -12.17
C GLN A 142 -9.76 -1.00 -10.91
N GLN A 143 -9.61 0.31 -11.08
CA GLN A 143 -9.66 1.27 -9.99
C GLN A 143 -10.79 2.27 -10.19
N ARG A 144 -11.34 2.76 -9.07
CA ARG A 144 -12.26 3.89 -9.09
C ARG A 144 -12.16 4.70 -7.81
N THR A 145 -12.22 6.02 -7.99
CA THR A 145 -12.23 6.99 -6.90
C THR A 145 -13.55 7.76 -6.90
N PHE A 146 -14.08 8.02 -5.71
CA PHE A 146 -15.27 8.82 -5.46
C PHE A 146 -14.87 10.11 -4.71
N PRO A 147 -14.58 11.22 -5.43
CA PRO A 147 -13.98 12.41 -4.86
C PRO A 147 -14.78 13.02 -3.70
N ALA A 148 -16.12 12.96 -3.76
CA ALA A 148 -16.98 13.49 -2.71
C ALA A 148 -16.78 12.79 -1.34
N VAL A 149 -16.48 11.49 -1.34
CA VAL A 149 -16.22 10.73 -0.10
C VAL A 149 -14.85 11.11 0.47
N PHE A 150 -13.85 11.27 -0.40
CA PHE A 150 -12.53 11.78 0.00
C PHE A 150 -12.61 13.18 0.58
N GLN A 151 -13.34 14.09 -0.08
CA GLN A 151 -13.50 15.47 0.40
C GLN A 151 -14.17 15.49 1.78
N ALA A 152 -15.21 14.67 2.00
CA ALA A 152 -15.86 14.56 3.30
C ALA A 152 -14.90 14.04 4.39
N TYR A 153 -14.04 13.07 4.04
CA TYR A 153 -13.00 12.60 4.93
C TYR A 153 -11.96 13.68 5.25
N GLN A 154 -11.48 14.41 4.23
CA GLN A 154 -10.53 15.50 4.41
C GLN A 154 -11.10 16.60 5.32
N GLN A 155 -12.38 16.94 5.16
CA GLN A 155 -13.09 17.88 6.03
C GLN A 155 -13.17 17.38 7.48
N ALA A 156 -13.45 16.08 7.70
CA ALA A 156 -13.47 15.50 9.04
C ALA A 156 -12.09 15.53 9.71
N VAL A 157 -11.03 15.23 8.96
CA VAL A 157 -9.64 15.33 9.44
C VAL A 157 -9.31 16.79 9.77
N ALA A 158 -9.63 17.73 8.88
CA ALA A 158 -9.37 19.15 9.08
C ALA A 158 -10.13 19.73 10.28
N ALA A 159 -11.40 19.36 10.47
CA ALA A 159 -12.17 19.77 11.64
C ALA A 159 -11.56 19.28 12.96
N ALA A 160 -10.96 18.08 12.95
CA ALA A 160 -10.35 17.51 14.14
C ALA A 160 -8.92 18.05 14.41
N LEU A 161 -8.07 18.10 13.39
CA LEU A 161 -6.63 18.35 13.51
C LEU A 161 -6.20 19.75 13.04
N GLY A 162 -7.08 20.50 12.40
CA GLY A 162 -6.79 21.76 11.71
C GLY A 162 -6.59 21.57 10.21
N GLU A 163 -6.84 22.62 9.44
CA GLU A 163 -6.63 22.62 7.99
C GLU A 163 -5.15 22.53 7.61
N LEU A 164 -4.87 22.03 6.40
CA LEU A 164 -3.54 22.10 5.82
C LEU A 164 -3.23 23.56 5.49
N LYS A 165 -2.06 24.03 5.90
CA LYS A 165 -1.59 25.38 5.57
C LYS A 165 -1.16 25.43 4.09
N PRO A 166 -1.37 26.54 3.38
CA PRO A 166 -0.83 26.70 2.03
C PRO A 166 0.70 26.69 2.09
N VAL A 167 1.32 25.78 1.33
CA VAL A 167 2.78 25.59 1.31
C VAL A 167 3.26 25.41 -0.13
N THR A 168 4.49 25.86 -0.42
CA THR A 168 5.14 25.57 -1.71
C THR A 168 5.99 24.31 -1.58
N VAL A 169 5.61 23.25 -2.29
CA VAL A 169 6.31 21.96 -2.24
C VAL A 169 7.40 21.91 -3.33
N PRO A 170 8.70 21.81 -2.98
CA PRO A 170 9.76 21.66 -3.95
C PRO A 170 9.58 20.37 -4.74
N ALA A 171 9.87 20.40 -6.04
CA ALA A 171 9.70 19.23 -6.91
C ALA A 171 10.40 17.98 -6.36
N ALA A 172 11.61 18.12 -5.82
CA ALA A 172 12.39 17.03 -5.22
C ALA A 172 11.76 16.40 -3.95
N LEU A 173 10.77 17.06 -3.32
CA LEU A 173 10.09 16.56 -2.12
C LEU A 173 8.63 16.17 -2.39
N ARG A 174 8.12 16.36 -3.61
CA ARG A 174 6.70 16.18 -3.95
C ARG A 174 6.22 14.77 -3.63
N ASP A 175 6.88 13.77 -4.18
CA ASP A 175 6.50 12.36 -4.00
C ASP A 175 6.53 11.96 -2.52
N SER A 176 7.55 12.41 -1.77
CA SER A 176 7.65 12.16 -0.33
C SER A 176 6.50 12.80 0.44
N TYR A 177 6.15 14.05 0.11
CA TYR A 177 5.07 14.77 0.76
C TYR A 177 3.69 14.16 0.43
N GLU A 178 3.44 13.85 -0.84
CA GLU A 178 2.19 13.24 -1.30
C GLU A 178 2.00 11.84 -0.72
N TYR A 179 3.05 11.01 -0.68
CA TYR A 179 3.02 9.70 -0.02
C TYR A 179 2.61 9.82 1.45
N LEU A 180 3.21 10.77 2.17
CA LEU A 180 2.93 11.02 3.59
C LEU A 180 1.54 11.62 3.84
N LEU A 181 0.88 12.18 2.83
CA LEU A 181 -0.49 12.70 2.93
C LEU A 181 -1.55 11.72 2.45
N SER A 182 -1.23 10.81 1.53
CA SER A 182 -2.20 9.94 0.89
C SER A 182 -2.81 8.94 1.90
N PRO A 183 -4.15 8.88 2.04
CA PRO A 183 -4.79 7.87 2.86
C PRO A 183 -4.78 6.48 2.22
N LEU A 184 -4.44 6.39 0.93
CA LEU A 184 -4.27 5.14 0.19
C LEU A 184 -2.86 4.57 0.32
N GLU A 185 -1.92 5.26 0.95
CA GLU A 185 -0.56 4.77 1.14
C GLU A 185 -0.38 4.08 2.50
N ASN A 186 0.20 2.88 2.48
CA ASN A 186 0.38 2.06 3.66
C ASN A 186 1.70 2.43 4.38
N SER A 187 1.64 3.44 5.24
CA SER A 187 2.79 3.82 6.06
C SER A 187 2.93 2.90 7.27
N TYR A 188 3.72 1.83 7.11
CA TYR A 188 4.32 1.09 8.23
C TYR A 188 5.19 2.04 9.04
N VAL A 189 5.09 1.98 10.38
CA VAL A 189 5.92 2.79 11.29
C VAL A 189 7.00 1.91 11.93
N GLY A 190 8.25 2.16 11.58
CA GLY A 190 9.40 1.41 12.10
C GLY A 190 10.70 2.19 12.00
N LYS A 191 11.68 1.80 12.85
CA LYS A 191 12.99 2.46 12.92
C LYS A 191 14.02 1.92 11.95
N GLY A 192 13.96 0.61 11.70
CA GLY A 192 14.98 -0.13 10.97
C GLY A 192 14.45 -0.73 9.69
N GLY A 193 15.13 -1.79 9.25
CA GLY A 193 14.66 -2.63 8.16
C GLY A 193 13.36 -3.32 8.50
N CYS A 194 12.46 -3.37 7.52
CA CYS A 194 11.14 -3.93 7.64
C CYS A 194 10.85 -5.00 6.60
N GLY A 195 10.24 -6.09 7.06
CA GLY A 195 9.90 -7.23 6.22
C GLY A 195 11.13 -8.01 5.73
N TYR A 196 10.91 -8.86 4.74
CA TYR A 196 11.96 -9.64 4.12
C TYR A 196 12.93 -8.71 3.37
N GLY A 197 14.23 -8.78 3.69
CA GLY A 197 15.26 -7.90 3.12
C GLY A 197 15.59 -6.67 3.98
N GLY A 198 14.84 -6.40 5.04
CA GLY A 198 15.19 -5.34 5.99
C GLY A 198 15.22 -3.94 5.36
N GLU A 199 14.24 -3.63 4.51
CA GLU A 199 14.18 -2.32 3.87
C GLU A 199 13.63 -1.25 4.81
N VAL A 200 14.21 -0.04 4.77
CA VAL A 200 13.65 1.09 5.53
C VAL A 200 12.25 1.42 4.99
N PRO A 201 11.21 1.52 5.86
CA PRO A 201 9.85 1.86 5.43
C PRO A 201 9.80 3.11 4.56
N ALA A 202 8.99 3.10 3.50
CA ALA A 202 8.86 4.23 2.58
C ALA A 202 8.43 5.51 3.31
N GLY A 203 7.50 5.43 4.27
CA GLY A 203 7.10 6.58 5.10
C GLY A 203 8.25 7.19 5.91
N ARG A 204 9.18 6.36 6.43
CA ARG A 204 10.39 6.86 7.09
C ARG A 204 11.34 7.54 6.12
N LYS A 205 11.58 6.94 4.95
CA LYS A 205 12.42 7.54 3.90
C LYS A 205 11.86 8.92 3.49
N ALA A 206 10.56 9.01 3.28
CA ALA A 206 9.86 10.24 2.93
C ALA A 206 9.95 11.31 4.05
N MET A 207 9.70 10.92 5.31
CA MET A 207 9.78 11.85 6.44
C MET A 207 11.21 12.36 6.64
N GLU A 208 12.20 11.48 6.51
CA GLU A 208 13.61 11.87 6.60
C GLU A 208 14.01 12.84 5.48
N ALA A 209 13.46 12.69 4.28
CA ALA A 209 13.68 13.65 3.18
C ALA A 209 13.16 15.05 3.55
N LEU A 210 11.94 15.15 4.10
CA LEU A 210 11.38 16.42 4.57
C LEU A 210 12.22 17.03 5.70
N ARG A 211 12.65 16.19 6.66
CA ARG A 211 13.45 16.61 7.82
C ARG A 211 14.83 17.13 7.40
N LYS A 212 15.54 16.39 6.53
CA LYS A 212 16.85 16.79 5.99
C LYS A 212 16.79 18.10 5.21
N ALA A 213 15.68 18.35 4.51
CA ALA A 213 15.44 19.60 3.80
C ALA A 213 15.02 20.77 4.71
N GLY A 214 14.87 20.55 6.03
CA GLY A 214 14.43 21.58 6.98
C GLY A 214 13.00 22.07 6.77
N ARG A 215 12.16 21.31 6.05
CA ARG A 215 10.80 21.71 5.67
C ARG A 215 9.78 21.38 6.75
N MET A 216 9.92 22.05 7.90
CA MET A 216 9.05 21.85 9.06
C MET A 216 7.59 22.22 8.78
N ASP A 217 7.35 23.16 7.89
CA ASP A 217 6.02 23.52 7.39
C ASP A 217 5.33 22.34 6.67
N LEU A 218 6.08 21.57 5.86
CA LEU A 218 5.56 20.36 5.23
C LEU A 218 5.28 19.26 6.26
N ILE A 219 6.18 19.07 7.24
CA ILE A 219 5.98 18.10 8.34
C ILE A 219 4.76 18.48 9.17
N GLU A 220 4.53 19.77 9.40
CA GLU A 220 3.35 20.29 10.09
C GLU A 220 2.05 19.97 9.34
N ASN A 221 2.06 20.08 8.01
CA ASN A 221 0.93 19.63 7.19
C ASN A 221 0.75 18.12 7.25
N VAL A 222 1.83 17.33 7.24
CA VAL A 222 1.74 15.86 7.39
C VAL A 222 1.14 15.48 8.75
N LEU A 223 1.45 16.22 9.82
CA LEU A 223 0.86 16.02 11.14
C LEU A 223 -0.68 16.19 11.15
N ARG A 224 -1.20 17.05 10.28
CA ARG A 224 -2.64 17.27 10.05
C ARG A 224 -3.19 16.52 8.85
N GLY A 225 -2.34 15.69 8.22
CA GLY A 225 -2.62 15.02 6.97
C GLY A 225 -3.55 13.83 7.12
N TYR A 226 -3.82 13.20 5.97
CA TYR A 226 -4.84 12.16 5.89
C TYR A 226 -4.25 10.77 6.20
N ASN A 227 -2.97 10.52 5.88
CA ASN A 227 -2.28 9.26 6.20
C ASN A 227 -2.04 9.08 7.72
N PRO A 228 -2.55 8.04 8.38
CA PRO A 228 -2.29 7.79 9.80
C PRO A 228 -0.80 7.57 10.13
N GLY A 229 -0.09 6.77 9.33
CA GLY A 229 1.33 6.52 9.56
C GLY A 229 2.19 7.75 9.27
N GLY A 230 1.80 8.55 8.27
CA GLY A 230 2.40 9.87 8.02
C GLY A 230 2.29 10.79 9.24
N ARG A 231 1.09 10.91 9.81
CA ARG A 231 0.84 11.69 11.04
C ARG A 231 1.70 11.22 12.22
N VAL A 232 1.85 9.91 12.40
CA VAL A 232 2.72 9.36 13.45
C VAL A 232 4.18 9.74 13.20
N TYR A 233 4.70 9.57 11.98
CA TYR A 233 6.06 9.98 11.64
C TYR A 233 6.29 11.49 11.88
N ALA A 234 5.33 12.34 11.53
CA ALA A 234 5.42 13.77 11.77
C ALA A 234 5.45 14.10 13.27
N ALA A 235 4.58 13.46 14.06
CA ALA A 235 4.57 13.61 15.51
C ALA A 235 5.90 13.17 16.14
N LEU A 236 6.46 12.04 15.70
CA LEU A 236 7.77 11.56 16.15
C LEU A 236 8.88 12.56 15.81
N ALA A 237 8.87 13.16 14.61
CA ALA A 237 9.85 14.17 14.21
C ALA A 237 9.79 15.41 15.11
N PHE A 238 8.60 15.90 15.46
CA PHE A 238 8.45 17.03 16.40
C PHE A 238 8.87 16.67 17.82
N LEU A 239 8.50 15.48 18.32
CA LEU A 239 8.91 15.01 19.64
C LEU A 239 10.44 14.84 19.75
N GLU A 240 11.11 14.40 18.68
CA GLU A 240 12.57 14.37 18.62
C GLU A 240 13.18 15.77 18.73
N GLN A 241 12.62 16.76 18.04
CA GLN A 241 13.06 18.16 18.15
C GLN A 241 12.87 18.72 19.55
N GLN A 242 11.72 18.45 20.17
CA GLN A 242 11.43 18.87 21.54
C GLN A 242 12.44 18.29 22.54
N ARG A 243 12.83 17.02 22.38
CA ARG A 243 13.88 16.38 23.19
C ARG A 243 15.25 17.03 23.03
N ARG A 244 15.50 17.68 21.88
CA ARG A 244 16.72 18.46 21.62
C ARG A 244 16.62 19.91 22.13
N GLY A 245 15.56 20.26 22.86
CA GLY A 245 15.35 21.59 23.41
C GLY A 245 14.69 22.58 22.44
N VAL A 246 14.22 22.14 21.27
CA VAL A 246 13.47 22.99 20.35
C VAL A 246 12.06 23.20 20.91
N TRP A 247 11.65 24.46 21.08
CA TRP A 247 10.30 24.78 21.49
C TRP A 247 9.30 24.46 20.38
N LEU A 248 8.26 23.68 20.70
CA LEU A 248 7.18 23.37 19.76
C LEU A 248 6.06 24.41 19.85
N PRO A 249 5.52 24.91 18.72
CA PRO A 249 4.34 25.77 18.73
C PRO A 249 3.15 25.12 19.46
N PRO A 250 2.33 25.87 20.22
CA PRO A 250 1.19 25.31 20.96
C PRO A 250 0.21 24.52 20.09
N GLU A 251 -0.02 24.97 18.85
CA GLU A 251 -0.86 24.28 17.86
C GLU A 251 -0.33 22.89 17.47
N VAL A 252 0.99 22.72 17.40
CA VAL A 252 1.64 21.44 17.11
C VAL A 252 1.49 20.51 18.31
N GLN A 253 1.75 21.01 19.53
CA GLN A 253 1.58 20.24 20.76
C GLN A 253 0.14 19.75 20.92
N GLU A 254 -0.83 20.62 20.66
CA GLU A 254 -2.26 20.29 20.71
C GLU A 254 -2.63 19.23 19.67
N THR A 255 -2.10 19.34 18.44
CA THR A 255 -2.34 18.33 17.40
C THR A 255 -1.77 16.97 17.81
N ILE A 256 -0.53 16.91 18.33
CA ILE A 256 0.08 15.68 18.84
C ILE A 256 -0.76 15.08 19.98
N ARG A 257 -1.25 15.92 20.90
CA ARG A 257 -2.12 15.49 21.99
C ARG A 257 -3.41 14.85 21.47
N LYS A 258 -4.07 15.48 20.50
CA LYS A 258 -5.26 14.92 19.84
C LYS A 258 -4.95 13.58 19.17
N LEU A 259 -3.86 13.49 18.40
CA LEU A 259 -3.43 12.24 17.76
C LEU A 259 -3.18 11.13 18.79
N SER A 260 -2.56 11.44 19.92
CA SER A 260 -2.30 10.48 21.01
C SER A 260 -3.57 9.96 21.70
N ALA A 261 -4.69 10.69 21.57
CA ALA A 261 -5.98 10.32 22.11
C ALA A 261 -6.84 9.53 21.12
N LEU A 262 -6.46 9.48 19.83
CA LEU A 262 -7.19 8.71 18.83
C LEU A 262 -7.08 7.21 19.10
N LYS A 263 -8.21 6.51 19.01
CA LYS A 263 -8.29 5.06 19.06
C LYS A 263 -8.03 4.48 17.66
N ILE A 264 -6.81 4.66 17.16
CA ILE A 264 -6.37 4.11 15.88
C ILE A 264 -5.20 3.15 16.11
N THR A 265 -5.19 2.06 15.36
CA THR A 265 -4.05 1.15 15.28
C THR A 265 -3.13 1.58 14.15
N ILE A 266 -1.83 1.40 14.38
CA ILE A 266 -0.76 1.68 13.45
C ILE A 266 -0.02 0.37 13.29
N THR A 267 0.20 -0.02 12.04
CA THR A 267 1.07 -1.16 11.78
C THR A 267 2.50 -0.72 11.97
N THR A 268 3.12 -1.30 12.98
CA THR A 268 4.52 -1.09 13.31
C THR A 268 5.36 -2.25 12.83
N CYS A 269 6.64 -1.99 12.61
CA CYS A 269 7.56 -3.04 12.21
C CYS A 269 8.94 -2.87 12.86
N GLU A 270 9.49 -4.01 13.29
CA GLU A 270 10.83 -4.16 13.87
C GLU A 270 11.50 -5.41 13.26
N GLY A 271 12.33 -5.22 12.23
CA GLY A 271 12.88 -6.33 11.45
C GLY A 271 11.78 -7.05 10.67
N CYS A 272 11.71 -8.38 10.84
CA CYS A 272 10.66 -9.20 10.22
C CYS A 272 9.35 -9.21 11.03
N ILE A 273 9.32 -8.59 12.21
CA ILE A 273 8.15 -8.62 13.09
C ILE A 273 7.24 -7.44 12.73
N VAL A 274 6.13 -7.74 12.06
CA VAL A 274 5.04 -6.81 11.81
C VAL A 274 4.00 -6.97 12.92
N SER A 275 3.61 -5.88 13.55
CA SER A 275 2.59 -5.88 14.61
C SER A 275 1.66 -4.69 14.46
N GLN A 276 0.45 -4.79 15.02
CA GLN A 276 -0.45 -3.65 15.15
C GLN A 276 -0.39 -3.13 16.58
N GLN A 277 -0.21 -1.82 16.73
CA GLN A 277 -0.19 -1.15 18.03
C GLN A 277 -1.05 0.09 18.00
N TRP A 278 -1.65 0.45 19.13
CA TRP A 278 -2.33 1.74 19.25
C TRP A 278 -1.34 2.89 19.03
N ALA A 279 -1.73 3.94 18.30
CA ALA A 279 -0.88 5.12 18.07
C ALA A 279 -0.31 5.71 19.37
N LYS A 280 -1.13 5.71 20.44
CA LYS A 280 -0.70 6.12 21.79
C LYS A 280 0.51 5.32 22.32
N GLY A 281 0.59 4.04 22.00
CA GLY A 281 1.72 3.18 22.37
C GLY A 281 3.01 3.62 21.70
N VAL A 282 2.94 3.92 20.40
CA VAL A 282 4.09 4.42 19.62
C VAL A 282 4.64 5.71 20.21
N PHE A 283 3.78 6.65 20.61
CA PHE A 283 4.20 7.93 21.20
C PHE A 283 4.80 7.82 22.60
N ARG A 284 4.53 6.73 23.33
CA ARG A 284 5.10 6.51 24.67
C ARG A 284 6.53 6.00 24.64
N THR A 285 6.91 5.29 23.56
CA THR A 285 8.25 4.74 23.38
C THR A 285 8.83 5.16 22.02
N PRO A 286 8.93 6.46 21.72
CA PRO A 286 9.27 6.92 20.38
C PRO A 286 10.72 6.59 20.00
N GLU A 287 11.61 6.31 20.95
CA GLU A 287 12.99 5.84 20.69
C GLU A 287 13.09 4.47 19.98
N LYS A 288 12.00 3.70 19.99
CA LYS A 288 11.88 2.42 19.28
C LYS A 288 11.53 2.59 17.79
N TYR A 289 11.07 3.77 17.38
CA TYR A 289 10.50 4.04 16.06
C TYR A 289 11.30 5.12 15.30
#